data_AF-A0A920P170-F1
#
_entry.id   AF-A0A920P170-F1
#
_cell.length_a   1.000
_cell.length_b   1.000
_cell.length_c   1.000
_cell.angle_alpha   90.00
_cell.angle_beta   90.00
_cell.angle_gamma   90.00
#
_symmetry.space_group_name_H-M   'P 1'
#
loop_
_entity.id
_entity.type
_entity.pdbx_description
1 polymer ?
#
loop_
_entity_poly.entity_id
_entity_poly.type
_entity_poly.pdbx_seq_one_letter_code
_entity_poly.pdbx_strand_id
1 'polypeptide(L)'
;MPRESKKARIARAQEVYDLLLEEYPDAHCELEFADPFQLAVSTILSAQTTDERVNMVTPELFSRYPDSKSLASSTQNDVENIIRSTGFFRNKAKNIIGFARGVEAENIKVRCQVPWLNSRPCLALDERRRM
;
A
#
# COMPACT_ATOMS: atom_id res chain seq x y z
N MET A 1 38.18 -0.97 3.51
CA MET A 1 37.94 -0.90 2.06
C MET A 1 38.01 0.55 1.61
N PRO A 2 38.72 0.88 0.52
CA PRO A 2 38.73 2.24 -0.03
C PRO A 2 37.31 2.69 -0.40
N ARG A 3 36.99 3.98 -0.20
CA ARG A 3 35.69 4.53 -0.62
C ARG A 3 35.65 4.66 -2.14
N GLU A 4 34.62 4.08 -2.74
CA GLU A 4 34.29 4.20 -4.16
C GLU A 4 34.02 5.67 -4.56
N SER A 5 34.43 6.07 -5.77
CA SER A 5 34.14 7.41 -6.30
C SER A 5 32.65 7.58 -6.64
N LYS A 6 32.14 8.83 -6.65
CA LYS A 6 30.74 9.11 -7.01
C LYS A 6 30.37 8.59 -8.40
N LYS A 7 31.28 8.73 -9.38
CA LYS A 7 31.08 8.27 -10.76
C LYS A 7 30.93 6.75 -10.83
N ALA A 8 31.82 6.02 -10.15
CA ALA A 8 31.76 4.56 -10.10
C ALA A 8 30.48 4.06 -9.41
N ARG A 9 30.06 4.71 -8.30
CA ARG A 9 28.80 4.40 -7.60
C ARG A 9 27.57 4.53 -8.49
N ILE A 10 27.51 5.59 -9.31
CA ILE A 10 26.39 5.83 -10.24
C ILE A 10 26.38 4.76 -11.33
N ALA A 11 27.54 4.46 -11.93
CA ALA A 11 27.64 3.44 -12.96
C ALA A 11 27.18 2.07 -12.44
N ARG A 12 27.64 1.67 -11.26
CA ARG A 12 27.22 0.42 -10.62
C ARG A 12 25.74 0.40 -10.24
N ALA A 13 25.18 1.53 -9.80
CA ALA A 13 23.75 1.61 -9.51
C ALA A 13 22.90 1.45 -10.78
N GLN A 14 23.35 2.00 -11.91
CA GLN A 14 22.68 1.82 -13.20
C GLN A 14 22.75 0.36 -13.66
N GLU A 15 23.92 -0.26 -13.59
CA GLU A 15 24.09 -1.69 -13.93
C GLU A 15 23.18 -2.60 -13.10
N VAL A 16 23.10 -2.37 -11.78
CA VAL A 16 22.18 -3.11 -10.90
C VAL A 16 20.72 -2.86 -11.29
N TYR A 17 20.36 -1.62 -11.64
CA TYR A 17 19.00 -1.30 -12.06
C TYR A 17 18.61 -2.01 -13.35
N ASP A 18 19.50 -2.03 -14.34
CA ASP A 18 19.26 -2.69 -15.62
C ASP A 18 19.09 -4.21 -15.42
N LEU A 19 19.93 -4.84 -14.59
CA LEU A 19 19.79 -6.25 -14.21
C LEU A 19 18.47 -6.54 -13.48
N LEU A 20 18.02 -5.64 -12.61
CA LEU A 20 16.74 -5.80 -11.91
C LEU A 20 15.54 -5.69 -12.86
N LEU A 21 15.61 -4.83 -13.88
CA LEU A 21 14.56 -4.72 -14.89
C LEU A 21 14.48 -5.97 -15.77
N GLU A 22 15.62 -6.59 -16.08
CA GLU A 22 15.68 -7.84 -16.84
C GLU A 22 15.16 -9.03 -16.03
N GLU A 23 15.54 -9.13 -14.74
CA GLU A 23 15.14 -10.24 -13.86
C GLU A 23 13.66 -10.14 -13.43
N TYR A 24 13.15 -8.92 -13.21
CA TYR A 24 11.78 -8.67 -12.74
C TYR A 24 11.02 -7.75 -13.70
N PRO A 25 10.73 -8.20 -14.94
CA PRO A 25 10.09 -7.37 -15.96
C PRO A 25 8.67 -6.91 -15.60
N ASP A 26 8.01 -7.64 -14.69
CA ASP A 26 6.66 -7.36 -14.21
C ASP A 26 6.64 -6.90 -12.74
N ALA A 27 7.71 -6.29 -12.22
CA ALA A 27 7.70 -5.76 -10.84
C ALA A 27 6.62 -4.69 -10.64
N HIS A 28 5.69 -4.91 -9.70
CA HIS A 28 4.59 -3.99 -9.39
C HIS A 28 4.21 -4.03 -7.90
N CYS A 29 3.28 -3.15 -7.49
CA CYS A 29 2.76 -3.13 -6.12
C CYS A 29 1.82 -4.32 -5.90
N GLU A 30 2.08 -5.13 -4.87
CA GLU A 30 1.28 -6.32 -4.55
C GLU A 30 0.01 -6.01 -3.74
N LEU A 31 -0.14 -4.78 -3.24
CA LEU A 31 -1.32 -4.37 -2.48
C LEU A 31 -2.55 -4.25 -3.39
N GLU A 32 -3.66 -4.79 -2.93
CA GLU A 32 -4.95 -4.69 -3.62
C GLU A 32 -5.69 -3.42 -3.19
N PHE A 33 -6.04 -2.56 -4.16
CA PHE A 33 -6.80 -1.33 -3.92
C PHE A 33 -7.59 -0.93 -5.17
N ALA A 34 -8.74 -0.28 -4.98
CA ALA A 34 -9.56 0.25 -6.08
C ALA A 34 -9.28 1.74 -6.36
N ASP A 35 -8.76 2.47 -5.38
CA ASP A 35 -8.58 3.91 -5.45
C ASP A 35 -7.39 4.41 -4.61
N PRO A 36 -6.97 5.67 -4.78
CA PRO A 36 -5.81 6.22 -4.07
C PRO A 36 -5.98 6.31 -2.55
N PHE A 37 -7.21 6.45 -2.05
CA PHE A 37 -7.49 6.46 -0.62
C PHE A 37 -7.29 5.06 -0.03
N GLN A 38 -7.82 4.02 -0.69
CA GLN A 38 -7.60 2.63 -0.30
C GLN A 38 -6.12 2.25 -0.33
N LEU A 39 -5.36 2.71 -1.33
CA LEU A 39 -3.92 2.48 -1.37
C LEU A 39 -3.21 3.14 -0.17
N ALA A 40 -3.55 4.39 0.16
CA ALA A 40 -2.94 5.10 1.28
C ALA A 40 -3.24 4.39 2.61
N VAL A 41 -4.48 3.94 2.81
CA VAL A 41 -4.86 3.14 3.98
C VAL A 41 -4.10 1.82 4.02
N SER A 42 -4.02 1.09 2.91
CA SER A 42 -3.29 -0.18 2.81
C SER A 42 -1.79 -0.01 3.06
N THR A 43 -1.21 1.10 2.63
CA THR A 43 0.20 1.45 2.89
C THR A 43 0.45 1.72 4.38
N ILE A 44 -0.49 2.37 5.08
CA ILE A 44 -0.39 2.54 6.54
C ILE A 44 -0.48 1.18 7.24
N LEU A 45 -1.32 0.29 6.71
CA LEU A 45 -1.50 -1.07 7.25
C LEU A 45 -0.30 -1.97 6.99
N SER A 46 0.42 -1.82 5.87
CA SER A 46 1.58 -2.65 5.49
C SER A 46 2.81 -2.44 6.38
N ALA A 47 2.84 -1.38 7.18
CA ALA A 47 3.92 -1.14 8.14
C ALA A 47 4.12 -2.35 9.08
N GLN A 48 5.31 -2.97 9.00
CA GLN A 48 5.70 -4.15 9.79
C GLN A 48 4.73 -5.34 9.67
N THR A 49 4.14 -5.54 8.49
CA THR A 49 3.35 -6.72 8.15
C THR A 49 3.59 -7.08 6.68
N THR A 50 3.03 -8.21 6.21
CA THR A 50 3.17 -8.65 4.81
C THR A 50 2.01 -8.13 3.98
N ASP A 51 2.24 -7.90 2.69
CA ASP A 51 1.19 -7.43 1.77
C ASP A 51 0.04 -8.45 1.67
N GLU A 52 0.34 -9.75 1.69
CA GLU A 52 -0.67 -10.82 1.80
C GLU A 52 -1.60 -10.63 3.01
N ARG A 53 -1.04 -10.28 4.19
CA ARG A 53 -1.83 -10.06 5.41
C ARG A 53 -2.73 -8.85 5.27
N VAL A 54 -2.28 -7.80 4.60
CA VAL A 54 -3.06 -6.60 4.31
C VAL A 54 -4.18 -6.93 3.33
N ASN A 55 -3.89 -7.65 2.25
CA ASN A 55 -4.87 -8.07 1.25
C ASN A 55 -5.95 -9.02 1.83
N MET A 56 -5.66 -9.74 2.91
CA MET A 56 -6.68 -10.53 3.63
C MET A 56 -7.69 -9.68 4.43
N VAL A 57 -7.29 -8.52 4.97
CA VAL A 57 -8.17 -7.70 5.85
C VAL A 57 -8.83 -6.53 5.13
N THR A 58 -8.21 -6.05 4.05
CA THR A 58 -8.68 -4.88 3.30
C THR A 58 -10.04 -5.07 2.62
N PRO A 59 -10.44 -6.27 2.12
CA PRO A 59 -11.78 -6.46 1.56
C PRO A 59 -12.89 -6.21 2.59
N GLU A 60 -12.74 -6.73 3.82
CA GLU A 60 -13.71 -6.48 4.89
C GLU A 60 -13.69 -5.00 5.32
N LEU A 61 -12.49 -4.42 5.47
CA LEU A 61 -12.34 -3.03 5.87
C LEU A 61 -13.01 -2.07 4.88
N PHE A 62 -12.72 -2.22 3.58
CA PHE A 62 -13.26 -1.34 2.54
C PHE A 62 -14.71 -1.65 2.18
N SER A 63 -15.20 -2.87 2.44
CA SER A 63 -16.63 -3.15 2.36
C SER A 63 -17.43 -2.38 3.41
N ARG A 64 -16.88 -2.18 4.62
CA ARG A 64 -17.55 -1.42 5.70
C ARG A 64 -17.27 0.08 5.63
N TYR A 65 -16.07 0.45 5.20
CA TYR A 65 -15.59 1.83 5.15
C TYR A 65 -15.00 2.14 3.77
N PRO A 66 -15.86 2.31 2.74
CA PRO A 66 -15.41 2.49 1.36
C PRO A 66 -14.77 3.87 1.09
N ASP A 67 -14.97 4.85 1.97
CA ASP A 67 -14.51 6.22 1.78
C ASP A 67 -13.94 6.85 3.07
N SER A 68 -13.28 8.00 2.92
CA SER A 68 -12.70 8.75 4.04
C SER A 68 -13.76 9.18 5.05
N LYS A 69 -14.98 9.50 4.62
CA LYS A 69 -16.08 9.91 5.50
C LYS A 69 -16.55 8.79 6.43
N SER A 70 -16.75 7.59 5.88
CA SER A 70 -17.17 6.40 6.62
C SER A 70 -16.07 5.93 7.57
N LEU A 71 -14.81 5.92 7.13
CA LEU A 71 -13.68 5.55 7.99
C LEU A 71 -13.42 6.58 9.11
N ALA A 72 -13.55 7.88 8.82
CA ALA A 72 -13.38 8.96 9.80
C ALA A 72 -14.41 8.91 10.94
N SER A 73 -15.61 8.42 10.61
CA SER A 73 -16.76 8.29 11.51
C SER A 73 -16.84 6.93 12.22
N SER A 74 -15.92 6.01 11.89
CA SER A 74 -15.86 4.68 12.51
C SER A 74 -15.45 4.74 13.99
N THR A 75 -15.78 3.68 14.74
CA THR A 75 -15.24 3.51 16.08
C THR A 75 -13.90 2.78 16.00
N GLN A 76 -12.97 3.16 16.87
CA GLN A 76 -11.66 2.52 16.92
C GLN A 76 -11.78 1.01 17.19
N ASN A 77 -12.68 0.60 18.07
CA ASN A 77 -12.86 -0.81 18.43
C ASN A 77 -13.34 -1.66 17.23
N ASP A 78 -14.23 -1.13 16.39
CA ASP A 78 -14.70 -1.84 15.20
C ASP A 78 -13.58 -2.06 14.19
N VAL A 79 -12.79 -1.01 13.94
CA VAL A 79 -11.63 -1.07 13.04
C VAL A 79 -10.57 -2.03 13.58
N GLU A 80 -10.26 -1.96 14.89
CA GLU A 80 -9.32 -2.86 15.56
C GLU A 80 -9.70 -4.34 15.40
N ASN A 81 -10.99 -4.66 15.43
CA ASN A 81 -11.46 -6.04 15.25
C ASN A 81 -11.18 -6.57 13.83
N ILE A 82 -11.37 -5.74 12.81
CA ILE A 82 -11.13 -6.10 11.40
C ILE A 82 -9.64 -6.31 11.15
N ILE A 83 -8.79 -5.37 11.61
CA ILE A 83 -7.35 -5.38 11.30
C ILE A 83 -6.51 -6.10 12.36
N ARG A 84 -7.14 -6.82 13.30
CA ARG A 84 -6.48 -7.45 14.46
C ARG A 84 -5.30 -8.34 14.07
N SER A 85 -5.39 -9.00 12.93
CA SER A 85 -4.36 -9.87 12.38
C SER A 85 -3.10 -9.08 11.96
N THR A 86 -3.18 -7.82 11.54
CA THR A 86 -2.05 -7.07 10.95
C THR A 86 -0.93 -6.67 11.92
N GLY A 87 -1.06 -6.99 13.22
CA GLY A 87 -0.07 -6.60 14.25
C GLY A 87 -0.08 -5.09 14.50
N PHE A 88 0.27 -4.65 15.72
CA PHE A 88 0.18 -3.24 16.12
C PHE A 88 -1.19 -2.57 15.80
N PHE A 89 -2.26 -3.37 15.77
CA PHE A 89 -3.57 -3.01 15.24
C PHE A 89 -4.18 -1.76 15.92
N ARG A 90 -3.91 -1.55 17.22
CA ARG A 90 -4.38 -0.36 17.95
C ARG A 90 -3.83 0.95 17.37
N ASN A 91 -2.52 0.98 17.14
CA ASN A 91 -1.87 2.16 16.55
C ASN A 91 -2.27 2.31 15.08
N LYS A 92 -2.35 1.21 14.34
CA LYS A 92 -2.80 1.22 12.94
C LYS A 92 -4.23 1.76 12.81
N ALA A 93 -5.17 1.28 13.63
CA ALA A 93 -6.55 1.75 13.66
C ALA A 93 -6.62 3.25 13.95
N LYS A 94 -5.91 3.71 15.00
CA LYS A 94 -5.81 5.13 15.32
C LYS A 94 -5.27 5.96 14.14
N ASN A 95 -4.23 5.46 13.47
CA ASN A 95 -3.59 6.17 12.37
C ASN A 95 -4.48 6.24 11.13
N ILE A 96 -5.15 5.16 10.73
CA ILE A 96 -6.02 5.18 9.53
C ILE A 96 -7.29 6.01 9.75
N ILE A 97 -7.85 6.00 10.97
CA ILE A 97 -8.98 6.88 11.34
C ILE A 97 -8.52 8.34 11.35
N GLY A 98 -7.34 8.61 11.92
CA GLY A 98 -6.74 9.95 11.93
C GLY A 98 -6.46 10.48 10.53
N PHE A 99 -5.92 9.62 9.65
CA PHE A 99 -5.70 9.91 8.24
C PHE A 99 -7.02 10.25 7.54
N ALA A 100 -8.05 9.42 7.69
CA ALA A 100 -9.36 9.66 7.09
C ALA A 100 -9.98 10.99 7.55
N ARG A 101 -9.86 11.31 8.85
CA ARG A 101 -10.31 12.61 9.39
C ARG A 101 -9.56 13.80 8.80
N GLY A 102 -8.25 13.68 8.58
CA GLY A 102 -7.45 14.73 7.94
C GLY A 102 -7.87 14.96 6.49
N VAL A 103 -8.06 13.87 5.73
CA VAL A 103 -8.55 13.92 4.34
C VAL A 103 -9.91 14.61 4.25
N GLU A 104 -10.85 14.26 5.14
CA GLU A 104 -12.18 14.89 5.20
C GLU A 104 -12.12 16.36 5.61
N ALA A 105 -11.34 16.71 6.64
CA ALA A 105 -11.26 18.07 7.17
C ALA A 105 -10.73 19.07 6.13
N GLU A 106 -9.73 18.67 5.34
CA GLU A 106 -9.12 19.50 4.32
C GLU A 106 -9.84 19.39 2.95
N ASN A 107 -10.91 18.59 2.85
CA ASN A 107 -11.60 18.24 1.59
C ASN A 107 -10.61 17.80 0.50
N ILE A 108 -9.58 17.04 0.88
CA ILE A 108 -8.55 16.59 -0.05
C ILE A 108 -9.16 15.51 -0.94
N LYS A 109 -9.21 15.78 -2.25
CA LYS A 109 -9.38 14.72 -3.24
C LYS A 109 -8.07 13.96 -3.35
N VAL A 110 -7.98 12.78 -2.73
CA VAL A 110 -6.81 11.91 -2.86
C VAL A 110 -6.70 11.49 -4.33
N ARG A 111 -5.75 12.06 -5.06
CA ARG A 111 -5.47 11.76 -6.46
C ARG A 111 -4.13 11.04 -6.57
N CYS A 112 -4.12 9.95 -7.32
CA CYS A 112 -2.88 9.31 -7.71
C CYS A 112 -2.23 10.12 -8.85
N GLN A 113 -1.09 10.74 -8.58
CA GLN A 113 -0.33 11.50 -9.58
C GLN A 113 0.59 10.62 -10.45
N VAL A 114 0.72 9.33 -10.13
CA VAL A 114 1.56 8.38 -10.87
C VAL A 114 0.70 7.56 -11.84
N PRO A 115 0.70 7.87 -13.16
CA PRO A 115 -0.25 7.30 -14.10
C PRO A 115 -0.14 5.78 -14.25
N TRP A 116 1.07 5.23 -14.10
CA TRP A 116 1.37 3.79 -14.19
C TRP A 116 0.72 2.97 -13.07
N LEU A 117 0.34 3.60 -11.96
CA LEU A 117 -0.32 2.90 -10.84
C LEU A 117 -1.80 2.62 -11.11
N ASN A 118 -2.45 3.37 -11.99
CA ASN A 118 -3.87 3.19 -12.34
C ASN A 118 -4.08 2.32 -13.58
N SER A 119 -3.02 2.01 -14.35
CA SER A 119 -3.13 1.40 -15.68
C SER A 119 -3.06 -0.13 -15.68
N ARG A 120 -2.80 -0.76 -14.53
CA ARG A 120 -2.76 -2.22 -14.38
C ARG A 120 -3.43 -2.61 -13.05
N PRO A 121 -4.76 -2.85 -13.02
CA PRO A 121 -5.40 -3.33 -11.81
C PRO A 121 -4.74 -4.65 -11.39
N CYS A 122 -4.40 -4.75 -10.10
CA CYS A 122 -3.77 -5.92 -9.47
C CYS A 122 -4.57 -7.23 -9.68
N LEU A 123 -5.80 -7.13 -10.18
CA LEU A 123 -6.74 -8.22 -10.50
C LEU A 123 -6.33 -9.14 -11.67
N ALA A 124 -5.18 -8.91 -12.32
CA ALA A 124 -4.69 -9.75 -13.44
C ALA A 124 -3.52 -10.67 -13.05
N LEU A 125 -3.43 -11.11 -11.79
CA LEU A 125 -2.58 -12.23 -11.42
C LEU A 125 -3.23 -13.55 -11.89
N ASP A 126 -2.85 -13.90 -13.12
CA ASP A 126 -2.92 -15.23 -13.75
C ASP A 126 -2.81 -16.36 -12.71
N GLU A 127 -3.86 -17.19 -12.63
CA GLU A 127 -4.01 -18.36 -11.74
C GLU A 127 -2.92 -19.45 -11.95
N ARG A 128 -1.90 -19.20 -12.77
CA ARG A 128 -0.85 -20.15 -13.19
C ARG A 128 0.44 -20.17 -12.35
N ARG A 129 0.46 -19.59 -11.14
CA ARG A 129 1.64 -19.64 -10.24
C ARG A 129 1.44 -20.32 -8.88
N ARG A 130 0.35 -21.08 -8.69
CA ARG A 130 0.16 -21.97 -7.51
C ARG A 130 0.43 -23.46 -7.81
N MET A 131 1.48 -23.76 -8.59
CA MET A 131 2.07 -25.11 -8.68
C MET A 131 3.58 -25.03 -8.65
#